data_AF-A0A2D4XNR3-F1
#
_entry.id   AF-A0A2D4XNR3-F1
#
_cell.length_a   1.000
_cell.length_b   1.000
_cell.length_c   1.000
_cell.angle_alpha   90.00
_cell.angle_beta   90.00
_cell.angle_gamma   90.00
#
_symmetry.space_group_name_H-M   'P 1'
#
loop_
_entity.id
_entity.type
_entity.pdbx_description
1 polymer ?
#
loop_
_entity_poly.entity_id
_entity_poly.type
_entity_poly.pdbx_seq_one_letter_code
_entity_poly.pdbx_strand_id
1 'polypeptide(L)'
;MELAFREPSKRITKKNKTATKGEALNTVINWKNTTNNAYDGEKLHILYLDEAGKWEKPTDIRDAWRIQRTCLIVGRKIVGKAMVGSTVNPMDKGGKEYKDLWKDSNPTERNANGRTRSGLYRLFIPAYESLEGFFDKYGNPVVKNPPEPIDGLDGEDVTMGARAYLKNEREALKHDASELNEVTRQFPFTEDEAFRDSIDGSIFNIGKIYEQVQHNEELFPNPVVTGNFIWKNGEKDTEVVFSPDPNGRFRVAWMPPKEIRNLKKFDRNKRIAPNAELGVGGVDSYDLDATVDGRGSKGALHLYNKFHMEHPSNMFVLEYASRPPLAKIFYEDCLMAAVFYGYPLLIENNKYGIARYFESRGYDGYLMDRPRHLLAANSTMKSKTKGIPSNSQDIIQAHAHAIEAYIHDHVGIHYDTGEMGNMYFDRTLEDWIGFKVDNRTKFDLSISSGLCLLAAQKAKKKKEPLNFVDKRFFRRYKIN
;
A
#
# COMPACT_ATOMS: atom_id res chain seq x y z
N MET A 1 -38.02 -4.05 -21.81
CA MET A 1 -38.88 -3.00 -22.41
C MET A 1 -37.96 -2.11 -23.23
N GLU A 2 -38.27 -1.86 -24.51
CA GLU A 2 -37.44 -1.07 -25.44
C GLU A 2 -38.19 0.23 -25.79
N LEU A 3 -37.51 1.36 -25.71
CA LEU A 3 -38.00 2.66 -26.17
C LEU A 3 -37.46 2.88 -27.59
N ALA A 4 -38.35 2.83 -28.58
CA ALA A 4 -37.97 2.98 -29.99
C ALA A 4 -38.63 4.21 -30.60
N PHE A 5 -37.82 5.17 -31.05
CA PHE A 5 -38.25 6.37 -31.76
C PHE A 5 -38.11 6.16 -33.28
N ARG A 6 -38.80 5.14 -33.80
CA ARG A 6 -38.77 4.76 -35.22
C ARG A 6 -40.03 5.26 -35.92
N GLU A 7 -39.94 5.45 -37.24
CA GLU A 7 -41.14 5.67 -38.04
C GLU A 7 -42.06 4.43 -37.95
N PRO A 8 -43.37 4.59 -37.69
CA PRO A 8 -44.31 3.47 -37.70
C PRO A 8 -44.25 2.73 -39.04
N SER A 9 -44.34 1.40 -39.01
CA SER A 9 -44.29 0.59 -40.23
C SER A 9 -45.48 0.91 -41.15
N LYS A 10 -45.21 1.60 -42.25
CA LYS A 10 -46.23 1.89 -43.28
C LYS A 10 -46.39 0.67 -44.18
N ARG A 11 -47.56 0.03 -44.14
CA ARG A 11 -47.89 -1.10 -45.01
C ARG A 11 -48.20 -0.59 -46.42
N ILE A 12 -47.43 -1.01 -47.42
CA ILE A 12 -47.71 -0.69 -48.83
C ILE A 12 -49.01 -1.39 -49.23
N THR A 13 -50.01 -0.61 -49.65
CA THR A 13 -51.30 -1.11 -50.13
C THR A 13 -51.49 -0.76 -51.60
N LYS A 14 -52.40 -1.43 -52.31
CA LYS A 14 -52.70 -1.15 -53.74
C LYS A 14 -53.04 0.32 -54.02
N LYS A 15 -53.51 1.09 -53.02
CA LYS A 15 -53.84 2.53 -53.12
C LYS A 15 -52.70 3.48 -52.74
N ASN A 16 -51.69 3.04 -51.99
CA ASN A 16 -50.53 3.86 -51.58
C ASN A 16 -49.24 3.24 -52.13
N LYS A 17 -48.88 3.61 -53.36
CA LYS A 17 -47.70 3.10 -54.09
C LYS A 17 -46.41 3.88 -53.84
N THR A 18 -46.47 4.99 -53.12
CA THR A 18 -45.31 5.84 -52.79
C THR A 18 -45.16 5.95 -51.29
N ALA A 19 -44.07 5.41 -50.75
CA ALA A 19 -43.65 5.63 -49.38
C ALA A 19 -42.82 6.92 -49.33
N THR A 20 -43.38 7.99 -48.78
CA THR A 20 -42.60 9.16 -48.37
C THR A 20 -41.84 8.80 -47.10
N LYS A 21 -40.51 9.00 -47.12
CA LYS A 21 -39.63 8.80 -45.97
C LYS A 21 -40.01 9.83 -44.91
N GLY A 22 -40.54 9.39 -43.77
CA GLY A 22 -40.81 10.29 -42.65
C GLY A 22 -39.52 10.69 -41.95
N GLU A 23 -39.55 11.81 -41.24
CA GLU A 23 -38.50 12.17 -40.30
C GLU A 23 -38.80 11.47 -38.96
N ALA A 24 -37.85 10.66 -38.50
CA ALA A 24 -37.89 10.02 -37.19
C ALA A 24 -36.48 10.01 -36.61
N LEU A 25 -36.36 10.06 -35.28
CA LEU A 25 -35.08 10.06 -34.58
C LEU A 25 -34.27 8.77 -34.81
N ASN A 26 -34.93 7.68 -35.24
CA ASN A 26 -34.36 6.35 -35.49
C ASN A 26 -33.44 5.88 -34.35
N THR A 27 -33.79 6.27 -33.12
CA THR A 27 -33.03 5.98 -31.92
C THR A 27 -33.75 4.89 -31.13
N VAL A 28 -32.96 4.00 -30.56
CA VAL A 28 -33.44 2.90 -29.73
C VAL A 28 -32.70 2.98 -28.41
N ILE A 29 -33.46 3.05 -27.33
CA ILE A 29 -32.94 2.99 -25.97
C ILE A 29 -33.45 1.69 -25.38
N ASN A 30 -32.52 0.83 -25.01
CA ASN A 30 -32.82 -0.44 -24.37
C ASN A 30 -31.91 -0.65 -23.17
N TRP A 31 -32.23 -1.68 -22.39
CA TRP A 31 -31.43 -2.13 -21.28
C TRP A 31 -31.24 -3.64 -21.37
N LYS A 32 -30.18 -4.13 -20.76
CA LYS A 32 -29.85 -5.55 -20.68
C LYS A 32 -29.42 -5.87 -19.24
N ASN A 33 -29.60 -7.13 -18.84
CA ASN A 33 -29.06 -7.61 -17.56
C ASN A 33 -27.53 -7.55 -17.57
N THR A 34 -26.95 -7.28 -16.39
CA THR A 34 -25.51 -7.30 -16.13
C THR A 34 -24.93 -8.69 -16.40
N THR A 35 -24.48 -8.90 -17.63
CA THR A 35 -23.85 -10.13 -18.12
C THR A 35 -22.76 -9.74 -19.12
N ASN A 36 -21.67 -10.51 -19.18
CA ASN A 36 -20.51 -10.15 -20.00
C ASN A 36 -20.87 -9.97 -21.50
N ASN A 37 -21.83 -10.74 -22.00
CA ASN A 37 -22.23 -10.77 -23.41
C ASN A 37 -23.54 -10.01 -23.68
N ALA A 38 -23.98 -9.15 -22.75
CA ALA A 38 -25.24 -8.39 -22.87
C ALA A 38 -25.32 -7.60 -24.19
N TYR A 39 -24.20 -7.01 -24.59
CA TYR A 39 -24.02 -6.32 -25.86
C TYR A 39 -22.81 -6.91 -26.58
N ASP A 40 -23.08 -7.60 -27.66
CA ASP A 40 -22.08 -8.20 -28.55
C ASP A 40 -22.56 -8.07 -30.00
N GLY A 41 -21.67 -7.61 -30.88
CA GLY A 41 -21.94 -7.45 -32.32
C GLY A 41 -22.73 -6.19 -32.73
N GLU A 42 -23.83 -5.84 -32.05
CA GLU A 42 -24.64 -4.66 -32.40
C GLU A 42 -23.89 -3.36 -32.16
N LYS A 43 -23.98 -2.41 -33.10
CA LYS A 43 -23.28 -1.12 -32.97
C LYS A 43 -24.08 -0.16 -32.10
N LEU A 44 -23.39 0.44 -31.13
CA LEU A 44 -23.98 1.34 -30.15
C LEU A 44 -23.41 2.75 -30.35
N HIS A 45 -24.27 3.76 -30.18
CA HIS A 45 -23.84 5.16 -30.11
C HIS A 45 -23.41 5.55 -28.70
N ILE A 46 -24.14 5.09 -27.68
CA ILE A 46 -23.85 5.32 -26.26
C ILE A 46 -24.04 3.99 -25.53
N LEU A 47 -23.07 3.64 -24.69
CA LEU A 47 -23.14 2.55 -23.73
C LEU A 47 -23.02 3.14 -22.33
N TYR A 48 -24.01 2.92 -21.48
CA TYR A 48 -23.98 3.37 -20.09
C TYR A 48 -23.81 2.14 -19.18
N LEU A 49 -22.69 2.06 -18.49
CA LEU A 49 -22.40 1.05 -17.49
C LEU A 49 -22.41 1.71 -16.13
N ASP A 50 -23.47 1.45 -15.38
CA ASP A 50 -23.62 1.94 -14.02
C ASP A 50 -23.08 0.93 -13.01
N GLU A 51 -22.62 1.45 -11.87
CA GLU A 51 -22.09 0.67 -10.75
C GLU A 51 -21.05 -0.38 -11.18
N ALA A 52 -20.23 -0.04 -12.17
CA ALA A 52 -19.26 -0.94 -12.80
C ALA A 52 -18.19 -1.49 -11.84
N GLY A 53 -17.94 -0.78 -10.74
CA GLY A 53 -17.06 -1.16 -9.64
C GLY A 53 -17.68 -2.11 -8.62
N LYS A 54 -18.96 -2.46 -8.78
CA LYS A 54 -19.70 -3.44 -7.95
C LYS A 54 -19.91 -4.79 -8.64
N TRP A 55 -19.38 -4.96 -9.85
CA TRP A 55 -19.59 -6.17 -10.64
C TRP A 55 -18.70 -7.31 -10.12
N GLU A 56 -19.35 -8.33 -9.56
CA GLU A 56 -18.70 -9.48 -8.93
C GLU A 56 -18.69 -10.72 -9.83
N LYS A 57 -17.71 -11.60 -9.59
CA LYS A 57 -17.62 -12.87 -10.33
C LYS A 57 -18.90 -13.70 -10.14
N PRO A 58 -19.39 -14.36 -11.21
CA PRO A 58 -18.70 -14.66 -12.48
C PRO A 58 -18.74 -13.55 -13.54
N THR A 59 -19.39 -12.41 -13.28
CA THR A 59 -19.55 -11.31 -14.24
C THR A 59 -18.69 -10.13 -13.79
N ASP A 60 -17.42 -10.08 -14.20
CA ASP A 60 -16.56 -8.93 -13.89
C ASP A 60 -16.53 -7.87 -15.00
N ILE A 61 -16.28 -6.63 -14.60
CA ILE A 61 -16.30 -5.47 -15.49
C ILE A 61 -15.24 -5.54 -16.60
N ARG A 62 -14.09 -6.19 -16.40
CA ARG A 62 -13.02 -6.22 -17.41
C ARG A 62 -13.39 -7.15 -18.56
N ASP A 63 -13.94 -8.32 -18.23
CA ASP A 63 -14.43 -9.26 -19.22
C ASP A 63 -15.61 -8.68 -20.01
N ALA A 64 -16.58 -8.06 -19.32
CA ALA A 64 -17.68 -7.36 -19.96
C ALA A 64 -17.18 -6.23 -20.87
N TRP A 65 -16.30 -5.35 -20.38
CA TRP A 65 -15.76 -4.24 -21.16
C TRP A 65 -14.98 -4.70 -22.39
N ARG A 66 -14.23 -5.81 -22.29
CA ARG A 66 -13.48 -6.39 -23.42
C ARG A 66 -14.40 -6.73 -24.59
N ILE A 67 -15.60 -7.23 -24.31
CA ILE A 67 -16.60 -7.64 -25.30
C ILE A 67 -17.39 -6.43 -25.78
N GLN A 68 -18.00 -5.69 -24.85
CA GLN A 68 -18.93 -4.60 -25.16
C GLN A 68 -18.25 -3.41 -25.86
N ARG A 69 -16.96 -3.15 -25.63
CA ARG A 69 -16.24 -2.10 -26.36
C ARG A 69 -16.20 -2.32 -27.86
N THR A 70 -16.35 -3.56 -28.34
CA THR A 70 -16.38 -3.88 -29.78
C THR A 70 -17.63 -3.34 -30.48
N CYS A 71 -18.71 -3.12 -29.73
CA CYS A 71 -19.94 -2.47 -30.18
C CYS A 71 -19.72 -0.98 -30.51
N LEU A 72 -18.69 -0.36 -29.91
CA LEU A 72 -18.36 1.06 -30.05
C LEU A 72 -17.29 1.34 -31.11
N ILE A 73 -16.75 0.29 -31.73
CA ILE A 73 -15.62 0.37 -32.65
C ILE A 73 -15.96 -0.36 -33.96
N VAL A 74 -15.64 0.27 -35.08
CA VAL A 74 -15.71 -0.33 -36.42
C VAL A 74 -14.35 -0.15 -37.10
N GLY A 75 -13.59 -1.25 -37.18
CA GLY A 75 -12.19 -1.19 -37.62
C GLY A 75 -11.39 -0.24 -36.73
N ARG A 76 -10.85 0.84 -37.32
CA ARG A 76 -10.14 1.90 -36.57
C ARG A 76 -11.05 3.02 -36.06
N LYS A 77 -12.30 3.09 -36.51
CA LYS A 77 -13.21 4.20 -36.22
C LYS A 77 -13.94 3.94 -34.90
N ILE A 78 -13.94 4.93 -34.02
CA ILE A 78 -14.80 4.96 -32.84
C ILE A 78 -16.16 5.49 -33.29
N VAL A 79 -17.21 4.68 -33.17
CA VAL A 79 -18.57 4.99 -33.63
C VAL A 79 -19.55 5.28 -32.48
N GLY A 80 -19.12 5.00 -31.25
CA GLY A 80 -19.88 5.30 -30.04
C GLY A 80 -19.00 5.63 -28.85
N LYS A 81 -19.62 6.04 -27.75
CA LYS A 81 -18.98 6.36 -26.47
C LYS A 81 -19.53 5.48 -25.36
N ALA A 82 -18.71 5.29 -24.32
CA ALA A 82 -19.16 4.65 -23.09
C ALA A 82 -19.02 5.62 -21.92
N MET A 83 -19.98 5.57 -21.01
CA MET A 83 -19.88 6.13 -19.66
C MET A 83 -19.87 4.96 -18.69
N VAL A 84 -18.82 4.87 -17.87
CA VAL A 84 -18.57 3.74 -16.98
C VAL A 84 -18.41 4.29 -15.56
N GLY A 85 -19.56 4.58 -14.93
CA GLY A 85 -19.62 5.20 -13.60
C GLY A 85 -19.69 4.15 -12.50
N SER A 86 -19.16 4.48 -11.32
CA SER A 86 -19.33 3.66 -10.12
C SER A 86 -18.90 4.37 -8.85
N THR A 87 -19.54 4.01 -7.74
CA THR A 87 -18.85 3.93 -6.45
C THR A 87 -18.12 2.58 -6.38
N VAL A 88 -16.87 2.55 -5.93
CA VAL A 88 -16.05 1.33 -6.01
C VAL A 88 -16.31 0.48 -4.78
N ASN A 89 -16.71 -0.79 -4.93
CA ASN A 89 -16.86 -1.75 -3.83
C ASN A 89 -15.50 -2.14 -3.19
N PRO A 90 -15.48 -2.89 -2.07
CA PRO A 90 -14.25 -3.48 -1.56
C PRO A 90 -13.45 -4.22 -2.64
N MET A 91 -12.13 -4.32 -2.48
CA MET A 91 -11.28 -4.84 -3.56
C MET A 91 -11.63 -6.28 -3.95
N ASP A 92 -12.09 -7.08 -3.00
CA ASP A 92 -12.52 -8.47 -3.20
C ASP A 92 -13.93 -8.61 -3.81
N LYS A 93 -14.74 -7.54 -3.79
CA LYS A 93 -16.12 -7.47 -4.32
C LYS A 93 -16.22 -6.63 -5.60
N GLY A 94 -15.33 -6.88 -6.54
CA GLY A 94 -15.30 -6.21 -7.86
C GLY A 94 -14.43 -4.94 -7.91
N GLY A 95 -14.11 -4.34 -6.76
CA GLY A 95 -13.31 -3.11 -6.69
C GLY A 95 -11.93 -3.24 -7.33
N LYS A 96 -11.28 -4.40 -7.18
CA LYS A 96 -9.97 -4.66 -7.81
C LYS A 96 -10.02 -4.65 -9.34
N GLU A 97 -11.04 -5.28 -9.93
CA GLU A 97 -11.16 -5.35 -11.40
C GLU A 97 -11.45 -3.96 -11.99
N TYR A 98 -12.22 -3.15 -11.26
CA TYR A 98 -12.44 -1.75 -11.61
C TYR A 98 -11.18 -0.88 -11.42
N LYS A 99 -10.40 -1.08 -10.34
CA LYS A 99 -9.10 -0.40 -10.12
C LYS A 99 -8.11 -0.70 -11.25
N ASP A 100 -8.08 -1.93 -11.74
CA ASP A 100 -7.25 -2.28 -12.88
C ASP A 100 -7.75 -1.62 -14.18
N LEU A 101 -9.07 -1.60 -14.41
CA LEU A 101 -9.66 -0.89 -15.55
C LEU A 101 -9.38 0.62 -15.49
N TRP A 102 -9.45 1.21 -14.29
CA TRP A 102 -9.12 2.60 -14.01
C TRP A 102 -7.67 2.93 -14.39
N LYS A 103 -6.71 2.11 -13.92
CA LYS A 103 -5.28 2.24 -14.25
C LYS A 103 -5.04 2.12 -15.75
N ASP A 104 -5.67 1.14 -16.40
CA ASP A 104 -5.58 0.93 -17.86
C ASP A 104 -6.20 2.09 -18.68
N SER A 105 -6.92 3.01 -18.02
CA SER A 105 -7.59 4.17 -18.61
C SER A 105 -6.84 5.49 -18.43
N ASN A 106 -5.56 5.44 -18.02
CA ASN A 106 -4.74 6.63 -17.80
C ASN A 106 -4.49 7.41 -19.11
N PRO A 107 -4.98 8.65 -19.28
CA PRO A 107 -4.85 9.39 -20.54
C PRO A 107 -3.40 9.77 -20.89
N THR A 108 -2.46 9.72 -19.94
CA THR A 108 -1.02 9.95 -20.18
C THR A 108 -0.31 8.72 -20.73
N GLU A 109 -0.91 7.53 -20.60
CA GLU A 109 -0.34 6.26 -21.06
C GLU A 109 -1.09 5.78 -22.30
N ARG A 110 -0.53 6.04 -23.48
CA ARG A 110 -1.15 5.71 -24.77
C ARG A 110 -0.25 4.86 -25.63
N ASN A 111 -0.86 3.95 -26.37
CA ASN A 111 -0.15 3.21 -27.43
C ASN A 111 0.19 4.13 -28.61
N ALA A 112 0.95 3.60 -29.58
CA ALA A 112 1.31 4.31 -30.81
C ALA A 112 0.10 4.78 -31.65
N ASN A 113 -1.09 4.21 -31.40
CA ASN A 113 -2.34 4.62 -32.04
C ASN A 113 -3.12 5.69 -31.23
N GLY A 114 -2.52 6.26 -30.17
CA GLY A 114 -3.11 7.31 -29.36
C GLY A 114 -4.22 6.84 -28.41
N ARG A 115 -4.36 5.54 -28.16
CA ARG A 115 -5.40 4.96 -27.29
C ARG A 115 -4.80 4.50 -25.97
N THR A 116 -5.55 4.72 -24.88
CA THR A 116 -5.30 4.06 -23.59
C THR A 116 -5.45 2.54 -23.73
N ARG A 117 -4.91 1.79 -22.79
CA ARG A 117 -4.95 0.32 -22.82
C ARG A 117 -6.39 -0.21 -22.75
N SER A 118 -7.25 0.42 -21.97
CA SER A 118 -8.68 0.09 -21.88
C SER A 118 -9.48 0.63 -23.08
N GLY A 119 -9.06 1.76 -23.66
CA GLY A 119 -9.83 2.57 -24.61
C GLY A 119 -10.75 3.60 -23.96
N LEU A 120 -10.80 3.66 -22.62
CA LEU A 120 -11.50 4.66 -21.81
C LEU A 120 -10.51 5.72 -21.29
N TYR A 121 -11.05 6.85 -20.82
CA TYR A 121 -10.31 7.82 -20.02
C TYR A 121 -10.83 7.79 -18.59
N ARG A 122 -9.91 7.70 -17.62
CA ARG A 122 -10.27 7.86 -16.21
C ARG A 122 -10.60 9.33 -15.91
N LEU A 123 -11.59 9.53 -15.05
CA LEU A 123 -12.05 10.83 -14.55
C LEU A 123 -12.52 10.64 -13.11
N PHE A 124 -11.89 11.33 -12.17
CA PHE A 124 -12.29 11.32 -10.77
C PHE A 124 -12.98 12.64 -10.45
N ILE A 125 -14.17 12.55 -9.85
CA ILE A 125 -14.91 13.70 -9.33
C ILE A 125 -14.99 13.49 -7.82
N PRO A 126 -14.35 14.35 -7.01
CA PRO A 126 -14.44 14.26 -5.56
C PRO A 126 -15.88 14.39 -5.08
N ALA A 127 -16.25 13.67 -4.03
CA ALA A 127 -17.61 13.67 -3.51
C ALA A 127 -18.13 15.08 -3.17
N TYR A 128 -17.27 15.97 -2.66
CA TYR A 128 -17.66 17.35 -2.34
C TYR A 128 -17.95 18.23 -3.58
N GLU A 129 -17.65 17.79 -4.79
CA GLU A 129 -17.99 18.49 -6.04
C GLU A 129 -19.27 17.95 -6.70
N SER A 130 -19.82 16.85 -6.18
CA SER A 130 -21.00 16.20 -6.73
C SER A 130 -22.01 15.74 -5.67
N LEU A 131 -21.95 16.31 -4.47
CA LEU A 131 -22.86 15.96 -3.38
C LEU A 131 -24.22 16.62 -3.61
N GLU A 132 -25.27 15.81 -3.68
CA GLU A 132 -26.65 16.29 -3.78
C GLU A 132 -27.01 17.18 -2.58
N GLY A 133 -27.80 18.23 -2.82
CA GLY A 133 -28.13 19.27 -1.83
C GLY A 133 -27.06 20.38 -1.68
N PHE A 134 -25.92 20.28 -2.37
CA PHE A 134 -24.87 21.31 -2.36
C PHE A 134 -24.62 21.91 -3.74
N PHE A 135 -25.68 22.11 -4.52
CA PHE A 135 -25.61 22.83 -5.79
C PHE A 135 -26.37 24.14 -5.68
N ASP A 136 -25.79 25.23 -6.20
CA ASP A 136 -26.54 26.48 -6.36
C ASP A 136 -27.65 26.31 -7.41
N LYS A 137 -28.55 27.30 -7.50
CA LYS A 137 -29.62 27.33 -8.51
C LYS A 137 -29.17 27.25 -9.98
N TYR A 138 -27.87 27.36 -10.27
CA TYR A 138 -27.29 27.24 -11.60
C TYR A 138 -26.62 25.87 -11.84
N GLY A 139 -26.60 24.99 -10.83
CA GLY A 139 -25.97 23.68 -10.88
C GLY A 139 -24.47 23.70 -10.59
N ASN A 140 -23.91 24.78 -10.04
CA ASN A 140 -22.51 24.81 -9.59
C ASN A 140 -22.39 24.24 -8.17
N PRO A 141 -21.36 23.42 -7.88
CA PRO A 141 -21.17 22.87 -6.55
C PRO A 141 -20.72 23.92 -5.54
N VAL A 142 -21.39 23.98 -4.39
CA VAL A 142 -21.06 24.81 -3.23
C VAL A 142 -20.07 24.05 -2.34
N VAL A 143 -18.79 24.08 -2.73
CA VAL A 143 -17.75 23.27 -2.06
C VAL A 143 -17.34 23.80 -0.69
N LYS A 144 -17.18 25.13 -0.58
CA LYS A 144 -16.76 25.83 0.64
C LYS A 144 -17.95 26.49 1.30
N ASN A 145 -17.85 26.73 2.61
CA ASN A 145 -18.86 27.49 3.34
C ASN A 145 -19.04 28.86 2.66
N PRO A 146 -20.25 29.18 2.21
CA PRO A 146 -20.48 30.47 1.58
C PRO A 146 -20.53 31.58 2.64
N PRO A 147 -20.10 32.80 2.31
CA PRO A 147 -20.13 33.92 3.25
C PRO A 147 -21.56 34.35 3.62
N GLU A 148 -22.51 34.13 2.71
CA GLU A 148 -23.94 34.36 2.88
C GLU A 148 -24.70 33.13 2.34
N PRO A 149 -25.92 32.85 2.83
CA PRO A 149 -26.74 31.75 2.30
C PRO A 149 -26.91 31.83 0.78
N ILE A 150 -26.79 30.71 0.09
CA ILE A 150 -26.96 30.60 -1.38
C ILE A 150 -28.22 29.79 -1.67
N ASP A 151 -29.09 30.29 -2.55
CA ASP A 151 -30.24 29.53 -3.05
C ASP A 151 -29.79 28.20 -3.69
N GLY A 152 -30.19 27.08 -3.09
CA GLY A 152 -29.94 25.74 -3.59
C GLY A 152 -30.81 25.38 -4.80
N LEU A 153 -30.37 24.39 -5.57
CA LEU A 153 -31.10 23.85 -6.72
C LEU A 153 -32.47 23.24 -6.34
N ASP A 154 -32.59 22.73 -5.11
CA ASP A 154 -33.79 22.17 -4.49
C ASP A 154 -34.71 23.23 -3.85
N GLY A 155 -34.29 24.49 -3.84
CA GLY A 155 -35.01 25.60 -3.22
C GLY A 155 -34.71 25.77 -1.73
N GLU A 156 -33.75 25.04 -1.16
CA GLU A 156 -33.25 25.24 0.20
C GLU A 156 -31.97 26.09 0.21
N ASP A 157 -31.79 26.90 1.26
CA ASP A 157 -30.60 27.73 1.39
C ASP A 157 -29.39 26.89 1.82
N VAL A 158 -28.33 26.93 1.02
CA VAL A 158 -27.04 26.31 1.36
C VAL A 158 -26.23 27.27 2.22
N THR A 159 -26.07 26.93 3.50
CA THR A 159 -25.30 27.73 4.50
C THR A 159 -23.95 27.11 4.87
N MET A 160 -23.72 25.85 4.48
CA MET A 160 -22.50 25.09 4.69
C MET A 160 -22.02 24.52 3.36
N GLY A 161 -20.71 24.44 3.13
CA GLY A 161 -20.16 23.82 1.93
C GLY A 161 -20.08 22.30 2.07
N ALA A 162 -20.21 21.59 0.94
CA ALA A 162 -20.17 20.13 0.88
C ALA A 162 -18.91 19.54 1.55
N ARG A 163 -17.76 20.21 1.41
CA ARG A 163 -16.51 19.74 2.02
C ARG A 163 -16.56 19.82 3.55
N ALA A 164 -17.15 20.87 4.11
CA ALA A 164 -17.29 21.01 5.56
C ALA A 164 -18.30 19.99 6.11
N TYR A 165 -19.42 19.80 5.40
CA TYR A 165 -20.42 18.80 5.72
C TYR A 165 -19.82 17.38 5.77
N LEU A 166 -19.16 16.93 4.70
CA LEU A 166 -18.55 15.60 4.65
C LEU A 166 -17.42 15.42 5.69
N LYS A 167 -16.71 16.49 6.06
CA LYS A 167 -15.73 16.43 7.16
C LYS A 167 -16.41 16.20 8.52
N ASN A 168 -17.54 16.85 8.78
CA ASN A 168 -18.29 16.67 10.01
C ASN A 168 -18.85 15.23 10.11
N GLU A 169 -19.35 14.69 8.99
CA GLU A 169 -19.80 13.28 8.93
C GLU A 169 -18.66 12.31 9.26
N ARG A 170 -17.47 12.53 8.68
CA ARG A 170 -16.28 11.72 9.00
C ARG A 170 -15.84 11.90 10.45
N GLU A 171 -15.88 13.11 10.99
CA GLU A 171 -15.52 13.41 12.37
C GLU A 171 -16.39 12.64 13.37
N ALA A 172 -17.70 12.56 13.10
CA ALA A 172 -18.65 11.82 13.92
C ALA A 172 -18.34 10.31 13.99
N LEU A 173 -17.66 9.77 12.96
CA LEU A 173 -17.32 8.36 12.85
C LEU A 173 -15.89 8.04 13.31
N LYS A 174 -15.15 8.99 13.90
CA LYS A 174 -13.77 8.74 14.37
C LYS A 174 -13.63 7.56 15.33
N HIS A 175 -14.67 7.26 16.11
CA HIS A 175 -14.68 6.13 17.04
C HIS A 175 -15.16 4.81 16.42
N ASP A 176 -15.62 4.84 15.16
CA ASP A 176 -16.02 3.66 14.39
C ASP A 176 -15.22 3.62 13.08
N ALA A 177 -14.02 3.04 13.16
CA ALA A 177 -13.09 2.97 12.04
C ALA A 177 -13.69 2.23 10.82
N SER A 178 -14.57 1.24 11.05
CA SER A 178 -15.20 0.46 9.98
C SER A 178 -16.15 1.33 9.18
N GLU A 179 -17.08 1.98 9.86
CA GLU A 179 -18.04 2.89 9.22
C GLU A 179 -17.33 4.11 8.63
N LEU A 180 -16.33 4.67 9.30
CA LEU A 180 -15.53 5.78 8.77
C LEU A 180 -14.85 5.40 7.44
N ASN A 181 -14.27 4.21 7.35
CA ASN A 181 -13.65 3.73 6.11
C ASN A 181 -14.67 3.51 5.00
N GLU A 182 -15.84 2.96 5.33
CA GLU A 182 -16.93 2.77 4.38
C GLU A 182 -17.44 4.11 3.84
N VAL A 183 -17.75 5.08 4.71
CA VAL A 183 -18.17 6.43 4.34
C VAL A 183 -17.09 7.15 3.53
N THR A 184 -15.82 6.99 3.89
CA THR A 184 -14.71 7.57 3.13
C THR A 184 -14.62 6.98 1.72
N ARG A 185 -14.86 5.68 1.54
CA ARG A 185 -14.90 5.02 0.23
C ARG A 185 -16.12 5.41 -0.60
N GLN A 186 -17.28 5.59 0.04
CA GLN A 186 -18.52 6.01 -0.62
C GLN A 186 -18.47 7.49 -1.02
N PHE A 187 -17.86 8.34 -0.20
CA PHE A 187 -17.73 9.79 -0.40
C PHE A 187 -16.25 10.22 -0.45
N PRO A 188 -15.47 9.78 -1.44
CA PRO A 188 -14.03 9.99 -1.49
C PRO A 188 -13.67 11.41 -1.91
N PHE A 189 -12.59 11.94 -1.33
CA PHE A 189 -12.00 13.23 -1.67
C PHE A 189 -10.84 13.07 -2.66
N THR A 190 -10.26 11.87 -2.74
CA THR A 190 -9.13 11.51 -3.61
C THR A 190 -9.37 10.14 -4.27
N GLU A 191 -8.61 9.84 -5.34
CA GLU A 191 -8.65 8.51 -5.97
C GLU A 191 -8.28 7.41 -4.97
N ASP A 192 -7.31 7.66 -4.09
CA ASP A 192 -6.83 6.67 -3.13
C ASP A 192 -7.91 6.32 -2.10
N GLU A 193 -8.69 7.31 -1.63
CA GLU A 193 -9.87 7.07 -0.79
C GLU A 193 -10.92 6.20 -1.47
N ALA A 194 -11.18 6.43 -2.76
CA ALA A 194 -12.14 5.65 -3.53
C ALA A 194 -11.73 4.17 -3.68
N PHE A 195 -10.42 3.90 -3.67
CA PHE A 195 -9.86 2.56 -3.82
C PHE A 195 -9.28 1.99 -2.51
N ARG A 196 -9.75 2.46 -1.36
CA ARG A 196 -9.49 1.86 -0.04
C ARG A 196 -10.08 0.44 0.02
N ASP A 197 -9.41 -0.45 0.73
CA ASP A 197 -9.92 -1.81 0.95
C ASP A 197 -10.92 -1.83 2.12
N SER A 198 -11.72 -2.90 2.21
CA SER A 198 -12.55 -3.10 3.41
C SER A 198 -11.67 -3.39 4.63
N ILE A 199 -12.11 -2.94 5.81
CA ILE A 199 -11.45 -3.24 7.09
C ILE A 199 -11.60 -4.73 7.45
N ASP A 200 -12.60 -5.42 6.87
CA ASP A 200 -12.93 -6.81 7.14
C ASP A 200 -11.73 -7.76 6.98
N GLY A 201 -11.21 -8.23 8.12
CA GLY A 201 -10.16 -9.25 8.20
C GLY A 201 -8.74 -8.71 8.43
N SER A 202 -8.53 -7.40 8.52
CA SER A 202 -7.27 -6.85 9.01
C SER A 202 -7.25 -6.88 10.54
N ILE A 203 -6.14 -7.34 11.11
CA ILE A 203 -5.91 -7.35 12.56
C ILE A 203 -5.42 -5.98 13.07
N PHE A 204 -5.17 -5.02 12.19
CA PHE A 204 -4.56 -3.75 12.55
C PHE A 204 -5.58 -2.63 12.69
N ASN A 205 -5.22 -1.61 13.49
CA ASN A 205 -6.01 -0.39 13.60
C ASN A 205 -5.84 0.47 12.34
N ILE A 206 -6.69 0.20 11.34
CA ILE A 206 -6.67 0.89 10.04
C ILE A 206 -6.97 2.39 10.18
N GLY A 207 -7.75 2.81 11.17
CA GLY A 207 -8.02 4.23 11.45
C GLY A 207 -6.73 5.02 11.71
N LYS A 208 -5.89 4.52 12.63
CA LYS A 208 -4.56 5.11 12.91
C LYS A 208 -3.65 5.12 11.68
N ILE A 209 -3.69 4.07 10.86
CA ILE A 209 -2.92 4.02 9.62
C ILE A 209 -3.36 5.14 8.66
N TYR A 210 -4.67 5.34 8.46
CA TYR A 210 -5.17 6.41 7.59
C TYR A 210 -4.87 7.81 8.13
N GLU A 211 -4.98 8.02 9.44
CA GLU A 211 -4.55 9.28 10.07
C GLU A 211 -3.08 9.59 9.75
N GLN A 212 -2.21 8.58 9.85
CA GLN A 212 -0.80 8.72 9.52
C GLN A 212 -0.58 9.03 8.03
N VAL A 213 -1.26 8.31 7.12
CA VAL A 213 -1.15 8.54 5.67
C VAL A 213 -1.59 9.97 5.33
N GLN A 214 -2.73 10.40 5.85
CA GLN A 214 -3.23 11.76 5.63
C GLN A 214 -2.23 12.80 6.16
N HIS A 215 -1.67 12.59 7.34
CA HIS A 215 -0.64 13.48 7.86
C HIS A 215 0.59 13.55 6.95
N ASN A 216 1.05 12.39 6.45
CA ASN A 216 2.20 12.32 5.55
C ASN A 216 1.97 13.06 4.24
N GLU A 217 0.74 13.05 3.70
CA GLU A 217 0.35 13.82 2.51
C GLU A 217 0.40 15.33 2.75
N GLU A 218 0.11 15.78 3.97
CA GLU A 218 0.12 17.19 4.37
C GLU A 218 1.54 17.71 4.72
N LEU A 219 2.54 16.82 4.87
CA LEU A 219 3.92 17.20 5.15
C LEU A 219 4.59 17.87 3.95
N PHE A 220 4.96 19.15 4.11
CA PHE A 220 5.79 19.87 3.13
C PHE A 220 7.01 20.52 3.79
N PRO A 221 8.25 20.15 3.39
CA PRO A 221 8.58 19.09 2.42
C PRO A 221 8.35 17.69 3.00
N ASN A 222 8.06 16.71 2.13
CA ASN A 222 8.02 15.30 2.53
C ASN A 222 9.42 14.86 3.01
N PRO A 223 9.55 14.25 4.21
CA PRO A 223 10.84 13.86 4.77
C PRO A 223 11.51 12.69 4.03
N VAL A 224 10.79 11.96 3.18
CA VAL A 224 11.28 10.78 2.48
C VAL A 224 12.02 11.16 1.20
N VAL A 225 13.28 10.75 1.11
CA VAL A 225 14.12 10.92 -0.08
C VAL A 225 14.28 9.60 -0.81
N THR A 226 13.94 9.58 -2.10
CA THR A 226 14.16 8.42 -2.98
C THR A 226 15.58 8.44 -3.55
N GLY A 227 16.26 7.28 -3.59
CA GLY A 227 17.60 7.17 -4.15
C GLY A 227 18.18 5.76 -4.11
N ASN A 228 19.50 5.68 -4.29
CA ASN A 228 20.23 4.41 -4.27
C ASN A 228 21.49 4.51 -3.40
N PHE A 229 21.81 3.43 -2.70
CA PHE A 229 23.13 3.24 -2.11
C PHE A 229 24.09 2.71 -3.17
N ILE A 230 25.30 3.28 -3.24
CA ILE A 230 26.36 2.85 -4.14
C ILE A 230 27.69 2.80 -3.40
N TRP A 231 28.57 1.89 -3.80
CA TRP A 231 29.96 1.95 -3.39
C TRP A 231 30.63 3.16 -4.03
N LYS A 232 31.32 3.95 -3.21
CA LYS A 232 32.08 5.12 -3.66
C LYS A 232 33.07 4.70 -4.74
N ASN A 233 33.04 5.41 -5.87
CA ASN A 233 33.85 5.11 -7.06
C ASN A 233 33.65 3.70 -7.66
N GLY A 234 32.60 2.97 -7.27
CA GLY A 234 32.38 1.58 -7.68
C GLY A 234 33.29 0.56 -6.99
N GLU A 235 34.10 0.99 -6.00
CA GLU A 235 35.01 0.12 -5.26
C GLU A 235 34.26 -0.66 -4.18
N LYS A 236 33.95 -1.93 -4.44
CA LYS A 236 33.20 -2.78 -3.50
C LYS A 236 33.88 -2.90 -2.15
N ASP A 237 33.07 -3.03 -1.10
CA ASP A 237 33.52 -3.25 0.29
C ASP A 237 34.30 -2.09 0.92
N THR A 238 34.19 -0.89 0.33
CA THR A 238 34.82 0.35 0.80
C THR A 238 33.87 1.24 1.61
N GLU A 239 33.53 2.43 1.10
CA GLU A 239 32.61 3.42 1.64
C GLU A 239 31.34 3.39 0.79
N VAL A 240 30.18 3.32 1.43
CA VAL A 240 28.87 3.43 0.76
C VAL A 240 28.43 4.88 0.81
N VAL A 241 27.90 5.39 -0.29
CA VAL A 241 27.27 6.72 -0.37
C VAL A 241 25.82 6.58 -0.84
N PHE A 242 24.96 7.45 -0.35
CA PHE A 242 23.58 7.56 -0.82
C PHE A 242 23.49 8.63 -1.91
N SER A 243 22.96 8.27 -3.07
CA SER A 243 22.71 9.17 -4.19
C SER A 243 21.21 9.35 -4.39
N PRO A 244 20.65 10.55 -4.16
CA PRO A 244 19.25 10.84 -4.45
C PRO A 244 18.96 10.63 -5.95
N ASP A 245 17.87 9.92 -6.23
CA ASP A 245 17.42 9.60 -7.58
C ASP A 245 15.91 9.31 -7.50
N PRO A 246 15.05 10.05 -8.23
CA PRO A 246 13.61 9.78 -8.29
C PRO A 246 13.26 8.35 -8.73
N ASN A 247 14.14 7.69 -9.50
CA ASN A 247 13.98 6.31 -9.94
C ASN A 247 14.68 5.30 -9.02
N GLY A 248 15.17 5.75 -7.86
CA GLY A 248 15.86 4.93 -6.89
C GLY A 248 14.98 3.85 -6.28
N ARG A 249 15.63 2.76 -5.82
CA ARG A 249 14.94 1.63 -5.19
C ARG A 249 14.71 1.83 -3.69
N PHE A 250 15.43 2.77 -3.08
CA PHE A 250 15.36 3.05 -1.65
C PHE A 250 14.58 4.32 -1.38
N ARG A 251 13.85 4.30 -0.26
CA ARG A 251 13.22 5.47 0.34
C ARG A 251 13.81 5.66 1.73
N VAL A 252 14.38 6.83 1.98
CA VAL A 252 15.09 7.16 3.22
C VAL A 252 14.35 8.27 3.93
N ALA A 253 13.82 7.98 5.12
CA ALA A 253 13.14 8.96 5.97
C ALA A 253 14.10 9.63 6.97
N TRP A 254 15.21 8.97 7.29
CA TRP A 254 16.26 9.55 8.12
C TRP A 254 17.63 9.02 7.72
N MET A 255 18.61 9.93 7.68
CA MET A 255 20.01 9.60 7.39
C MET A 255 20.86 9.88 8.64
N PRO A 256 21.64 8.90 9.14
CA PRO A 256 22.47 9.06 10.33
C PRO A 256 23.50 10.18 10.18
N PRO A 257 24.05 10.79 11.24
CA PRO A 257 25.19 11.71 11.13
C PRO A 257 26.42 11.05 10.50
N LYS A 258 27.35 11.85 9.93
CA LYS A 258 28.50 11.32 9.18
C LYS A 258 29.42 10.46 10.03
N GLU A 259 29.48 10.76 11.32
CA GLU A 259 30.35 10.16 12.33
C GLU A 259 29.98 8.69 12.60
N ILE A 260 28.74 8.31 12.33
CA ILE A 260 28.23 6.95 12.55
C ILE A 260 27.90 6.19 11.25
N ARG A 261 28.13 6.81 10.08
CA ARG A 261 27.99 6.16 8.76
C ARG A 261 29.22 5.31 8.46
N ASN A 262 29.03 4.19 7.75
CA ASN A 262 30.11 3.36 7.22
C ASN A 262 31.16 2.88 8.26
N LEU A 263 30.80 2.87 9.55
CA LEU A 263 31.69 2.38 10.59
C LEU A 263 32.01 0.89 10.36
N LYS A 264 33.23 0.50 10.71
CA LYS A 264 33.68 -0.90 10.61
C LYS A 264 34.03 -1.39 12.00
N LYS A 265 33.45 -2.54 12.39
CA LYS A 265 33.73 -3.19 13.67
C LYS A 265 34.03 -4.66 13.44
N PHE A 266 34.98 -5.18 14.21
CA PHE A 266 35.39 -6.58 14.14
C PHE A 266 35.26 -7.23 15.51
N ASP A 267 34.78 -8.47 15.54
CA ASP A 267 34.82 -9.36 16.69
C ASP A 267 35.48 -10.68 16.27
N ARG A 268 36.62 -11.02 16.90
CA ARG A 268 37.41 -12.23 16.60
C ARG A 268 37.60 -12.47 15.09
N ASN A 269 38.03 -11.43 14.39
CA ASN A 269 38.27 -11.36 12.93
C ASN A 269 37.02 -11.41 12.03
N LYS A 270 35.81 -11.41 12.60
CA LYS A 270 34.56 -11.30 11.82
C LYS A 270 34.05 -9.87 11.82
N ARG A 271 33.59 -9.39 10.67
CA ARG A 271 32.93 -8.08 10.56
C ARG A 271 31.55 -8.15 11.21
N ILE A 272 31.26 -7.21 12.10
CA ILE A 272 29.96 -7.10 12.79
C ILE A 272 29.38 -5.72 12.61
N ALA A 273 28.06 -5.63 12.65
CA ALA A 273 27.33 -4.36 12.58
C ALA A 273 27.71 -3.44 13.77
N PRO A 274 28.32 -2.26 13.52
CA PRO A 274 28.84 -1.38 14.57
C PRO A 274 27.75 -0.71 15.41
N ASN A 275 26.60 -0.40 14.80
CA ASN A 275 25.51 0.39 15.38
C ASN A 275 24.32 -0.50 15.79
N ALA A 276 24.60 -1.75 16.18
CA ALA A 276 23.58 -2.72 16.55
C ALA A 276 22.74 -2.32 17.77
N GLU A 277 23.17 -1.37 18.61
CA GLU A 277 22.34 -0.83 19.70
C GLU A 277 21.37 0.25 19.21
N LEU A 278 21.75 1.02 18.18
CA LEU A 278 20.95 2.11 17.62
C LEU A 278 19.79 1.58 16.76
N GLY A 279 20.05 0.60 15.91
CA GLY A 279 19.04 0.11 14.99
C GLY A 279 19.27 -1.31 14.51
N VAL A 280 18.30 -1.81 13.76
CA VAL A 280 18.24 -3.15 13.16
C VAL A 280 17.56 -3.08 11.80
N GLY A 281 17.63 -4.16 11.03
CA GLY A 281 16.87 -4.32 9.81
C GLY A 281 16.16 -5.65 9.71
N GLY A 282 15.11 -5.70 8.89
CA GLY A 282 14.40 -6.92 8.51
C GLY A 282 14.35 -7.07 7.00
N VAL A 283 14.61 -8.26 6.49
CA VAL A 283 14.66 -8.54 5.05
C VAL A 283 13.75 -9.69 4.69
N ASP A 284 12.84 -9.44 3.75
CA ASP A 284 12.12 -10.48 3.03
C ASP A 284 12.79 -10.69 1.68
N SER A 285 13.30 -11.91 1.46
CA SER A 285 14.18 -12.22 0.32
C SER A 285 13.61 -13.30 -0.58
N TYR A 286 14.06 -13.30 -1.83
CA TYR A 286 13.74 -14.31 -2.83
C TYR A 286 15.05 -14.90 -3.39
N ASP A 287 15.08 -16.23 -3.58
CA ASP A 287 16.28 -16.92 -4.08
C ASP A 287 16.25 -17.14 -5.61
N LEU A 288 15.08 -17.09 -6.24
CA LEU A 288 14.92 -17.35 -7.68
C LEU A 288 14.91 -16.04 -8.48
N ASP A 289 15.75 -15.99 -9.52
CA ASP A 289 15.68 -14.96 -10.55
C ASP A 289 14.31 -14.96 -11.22
N ALA A 290 13.89 -13.81 -11.78
CA ALA A 290 12.54 -13.61 -12.28
C ALA A 290 12.10 -14.73 -13.25
N THR A 291 10.90 -15.27 -13.04
CA THR A 291 10.26 -16.13 -14.04
C THR A 291 9.87 -15.29 -15.26
N VAL A 292 9.73 -15.92 -16.43
CA VAL A 292 9.49 -15.28 -17.74
C VAL A 292 8.30 -14.29 -17.73
N ASP A 293 7.37 -14.44 -16.78
CA ASP A 293 6.18 -13.60 -16.64
C ASP A 293 6.33 -12.40 -15.67
N GLY A 294 7.48 -12.20 -15.01
CA GLY A 294 7.72 -11.06 -14.12
C GLY A 294 6.81 -10.94 -12.89
N ARG A 295 6.04 -12.00 -12.57
CA ARG A 295 4.91 -12.00 -11.62
C ARG A 295 5.20 -12.47 -10.20
N GLY A 296 6.43 -12.80 -9.83
CA GLY A 296 6.70 -13.22 -8.45
C GLY A 296 7.03 -12.05 -7.51
N SER A 297 6.98 -12.33 -6.21
CA SER A 297 7.15 -11.36 -5.12
C SER A 297 8.47 -10.55 -5.20
N LYS A 298 8.44 -9.34 -4.63
CA LYS A 298 9.59 -8.43 -4.59
C LYS A 298 10.49 -8.76 -3.41
N GLY A 299 11.76 -8.39 -3.49
CA GLY A 299 12.62 -8.36 -2.31
C GLY A 299 12.34 -7.09 -1.54
N ALA A 300 12.22 -7.18 -0.22
CA ALA A 300 11.93 -6.06 0.64
C ALA A 300 12.91 -5.96 1.81
N LEU A 301 13.24 -4.73 2.19
CA LEU A 301 14.12 -4.43 3.33
C LEU A 301 13.56 -3.20 4.06
N HIS A 302 13.55 -3.30 5.38
CA HIS A 302 13.30 -2.18 6.28
C HIS A 302 14.47 -2.01 7.25
N LEU A 303 14.81 -0.76 7.58
CA LEU A 303 15.66 -0.43 8.73
C LEU A 303 14.86 0.37 9.76
N TYR A 304 15.14 0.10 11.03
CA TYR A 304 14.42 0.66 12.16
C TYR A 304 15.38 1.11 13.25
N ASN A 305 15.19 2.34 13.74
CA ASN A 305 15.85 2.84 14.93
C ASN A 305 15.10 2.38 16.17
N LYS A 306 15.84 1.75 17.09
CA LYS A 306 15.35 1.41 18.42
C LYS A 306 15.22 2.66 19.28
N PHE A 307 14.70 2.48 20.50
CA PHE A 307 14.68 3.55 21.48
C PHE A 307 16.07 4.17 21.67
N HIS A 308 16.18 5.47 21.40
CA HIS A 308 17.41 6.24 21.51
C HIS A 308 17.11 7.67 21.96
N MET A 309 18.01 8.30 22.70
CA MET A 309 17.78 9.66 23.20
C MET A 309 18.26 10.75 22.24
N GLU A 310 19.31 10.48 21.46
CA GLU A 310 19.99 11.49 20.63
C GLU A 310 19.60 11.44 19.14
N HIS A 311 18.89 10.39 18.73
CA HIS A 311 18.55 10.12 17.34
C HIS A 311 17.08 9.73 17.27
N PRO A 312 16.42 9.82 16.09
CA PRO A 312 15.01 9.47 15.97
C PRO A 312 14.75 8.07 16.52
N SER A 313 13.87 8.03 17.50
CA SER A 313 13.59 6.85 18.32
C SER A 313 12.35 6.16 17.78
N ASN A 314 12.36 4.83 17.83
CA ASN A 314 11.22 3.99 17.44
C ASN A 314 10.67 4.33 16.05
N MET A 315 11.57 4.49 15.07
CA MET A 315 11.24 5.04 13.76
C MET A 315 11.77 4.13 12.66
N PHE A 316 10.95 3.84 11.65
CA PHE A 316 11.45 3.27 10.41
C PHE A 316 12.22 4.34 9.62
N VAL A 317 13.46 4.04 9.26
CA VAL A 317 14.39 5.01 8.65
C VAL A 317 14.67 4.74 7.17
N LEU A 318 14.42 3.51 6.71
CA LEU A 318 14.62 3.08 5.33
C LEU A 318 13.56 2.04 4.92
N GLU A 319 13.01 2.22 3.72
CA GLU A 319 12.16 1.25 3.01
C GLU A 319 12.82 0.91 1.65
N TYR A 320 12.84 -0.37 1.30
CA TYR A 320 13.18 -0.88 -0.03
C TYR A 320 12.15 -1.95 -0.42
N ALA A 321 11.64 -1.89 -1.65
CA ALA A 321 10.85 -2.98 -2.22
C ALA A 321 10.93 -2.99 -3.75
N SER A 322 11.73 -3.90 -4.29
CA SER A 322 11.99 -4.04 -5.72
C SER A 322 12.40 -5.46 -6.08
N ARG A 323 12.30 -5.81 -7.37
CA ARG A 323 12.77 -7.07 -7.93
C ARG A 323 13.78 -6.84 -9.07
N PRO A 324 15.06 -6.62 -8.75
CA PRO A 324 16.11 -6.55 -9.75
C PRO A 324 16.19 -7.81 -10.64
N PRO A 325 16.77 -7.71 -11.85
CA PRO A 325 16.91 -8.85 -12.77
C PRO A 325 17.66 -10.05 -12.18
N LEU A 326 18.62 -9.78 -11.28
CA LEU A 326 19.40 -10.80 -10.58
C LEU A 326 19.19 -10.64 -9.08
N ALA A 327 18.93 -11.74 -8.37
CA ALA A 327 18.77 -11.73 -6.91
C ALA A 327 20.03 -11.18 -6.20
N LYS A 328 21.22 -11.38 -6.78
CA LYS A 328 22.49 -10.84 -6.26
C LYS A 328 22.55 -9.31 -6.21
N ILE A 329 21.79 -8.60 -7.07
CA ILE A 329 21.70 -7.14 -7.02
C ILE A 329 20.94 -6.73 -5.76
N PHE A 330 19.83 -7.41 -5.46
CA PHE A 330 19.09 -7.19 -4.23
C PHE A 330 19.93 -7.51 -2.98
N TYR A 331 20.73 -8.58 -3.01
CA TYR A 331 21.62 -8.90 -1.88
C TYR A 331 22.68 -7.81 -1.66
N GLU A 332 23.23 -7.25 -2.74
CA GLU A 332 24.19 -6.14 -2.67
C GLU A 332 23.55 -4.87 -2.15
N ASP A 333 22.33 -4.55 -2.60
CA ASP A 333 21.54 -3.42 -2.09
C ASP A 333 21.33 -3.53 -0.57
N CYS A 334 20.92 -4.71 -0.09
CA CYS A 334 20.77 -4.97 1.34
C CYS A 334 22.08 -4.81 2.11
N LEU A 335 23.19 -5.31 1.54
CA LEU A 335 24.52 -5.19 2.15
C LEU A 335 24.96 -3.73 2.25
N MET A 336 24.82 -2.95 1.18
CA MET A 336 25.20 -1.53 1.16
C MET A 336 24.41 -0.73 2.19
N ALA A 337 23.09 -0.95 2.29
CA ALA A 337 22.27 -0.30 3.31
C ALA A 337 22.72 -0.68 4.74
N ALA A 338 22.96 -1.97 5.00
CA ALA A 338 23.44 -2.44 6.30
C ALA A 338 24.82 -1.88 6.67
N VAL A 339 25.74 -1.76 5.71
CA VAL A 339 27.07 -1.16 5.90
C VAL A 339 26.97 0.35 6.15
N PHE A 340 26.14 1.06 5.38
CA PHE A 340 25.97 2.50 5.52
C PHE A 340 25.44 2.88 6.91
N TYR A 341 24.37 2.23 7.38
CA TYR A 341 23.78 2.48 8.71
C TYR A 341 24.54 1.77 9.83
N GLY A 342 25.28 0.71 9.52
CA GLY A 342 25.91 -0.15 10.51
C GLY A 342 24.93 -1.01 11.29
N TYR A 343 23.78 -1.39 10.69
CA TYR A 343 22.71 -2.13 11.36
C TYR A 343 22.77 -3.63 11.02
N PRO A 344 22.53 -4.52 12.00
CA PRO A 344 22.39 -5.94 11.74
C PRO A 344 21.02 -6.25 11.12
N LEU A 345 20.96 -7.25 10.25
CA LEU A 345 19.75 -7.64 9.53
C LEU A 345 19.22 -8.99 10.01
N LEU A 346 17.91 -9.08 10.21
CA LEU A 346 17.18 -10.32 10.43
C LEU A 346 16.60 -10.82 9.10
N ILE A 347 16.92 -12.08 8.76
CA ILE A 347 16.45 -12.77 7.56
C ILE A 347 15.63 -14.00 7.94
N GLU A 348 14.86 -14.55 6.99
CA GLU A 348 14.33 -15.90 7.11
C GLU A 348 15.43 -16.95 6.85
N ASN A 349 15.44 -18.04 7.63
CA ASN A 349 16.51 -19.04 7.60
C ASN A 349 16.43 -20.02 6.43
N ASN A 350 15.31 -20.07 5.72
CA ASN A 350 15.09 -20.88 4.53
C ASN A 350 15.60 -20.19 3.25
N LYS A 351 16.03 -18.93 3.34
CA LYS A 351 16.54 -18.12 2.22
C LYS A 351 18.06 -18.13 2.20
N TYR A 352 18.64 -19.16 1.58
CA TYR A 352 20.07 -19.41 1.65
C TYR A 352 20.89 -18.48 0.76
N GLY A 353 20.30 -17.90 -0.30
CA GLY A 353 21.01 -17.07 -1.27
C GLY A 353 21.60 -15.83 -0.64
N ILE A 354 20.80 -15.07 0.10
CA ILE A 354 21.26 -13.85 0.79
C ILE A 354 22.29 -14.18 1.88
N ALA A 355 22.08 -15.26 2.64
CA ALA A 355 23.00 -15.67 3.70
C ALA A 355 24.39 -16.03 3.15
N ARG A 356 24.43 -16.86 2.09
CA ARG A 356 25.68 -17.22 1.40
C ARG A 356 26.34 -16.02 0.74
N TYR A 357 25.56 -15.06 0.23
CA TYR A 357 26.11 -13.84 -0.35
C TYR A 357 26.89 -13.03 0.70
N PHE A 358 26.29 -12.77 1.86
CA PHE A 358 26.94 -12.06 2.97
C PHE A 358 28.17 -12.82 3.48
N GLU A 359 28.08 -14.14 3.64
CA GLU A 359 29.20 -14.99 4.05
C GLU A 359 30.37 -14.92 3.05
N SER A 360 30.09 -15.10 1.75
CA SER A 360 31.11 -15.03 0.69
C SER A 360 31.81 -13.68 0.58
N ARG A 361 31.15 -12.62 1.07
CA ARG A 361 31.68 -11.24 1.12
C ARG A 361 32.33 -10.89 2.46
N GLY A 362 32.32 -11.79 3.44
CA GLY A 362 32.91 -11.58 4.77
C GLY A 362 32.07 -10.69 5.71
N TYR A 363 30.75 -10.63 5.50
CA TYR A 363 29.78 -9.89 6.32
C TYR A 363 28.77 -10.80 7.04
N ASP A 364 29.13 -12.05 7.32
CA ASP A 364 28.27 -13.00 8.05
C ASP A 364 27.84 -12.47 9.43
N GLY A 365 28.68 -11.65 10.08
CA GLY A 365 28.37 -11.00 11.37
C GLY A 365 27.40 -9.81 11.28
N TYR A 366 26.97 -9.40 10.09
CA TYR A 366 25.85 -8.47 9.92
C TYR A 366 24.49 -9.20 9.94
N LEU A 367 24.47 -10.53 9.78
CA LEU A 367 23.24 -11.32 9.86
C LEU A 367 22.98 -11.79 11.30
N MET A 368 21.77 -11.53 11.77
CA MET A 368 21.34 -11.86 13.12
C MET A 368 21.13 -13.37 13.29
N ASP A 369 21.51 -13.87 14.47
CA ASP A 369 21.00 -15.15 14.95
C ASP A 369 19.51 -15.01 15.31
N ARG A 370 18.80 -16.13 15.40
CA ARG A 370 17.41 -16.15 15.88
C ARG A 370 17.28 -15.38 17.21
N PRO A 371 16.41 -14.35 17.29
CA PRO A 371 16.17 -13.62 18.52
C PRO A 371 15.76 -14.53 19.67
N ARG A 372 16.32 -14.31 20.87
CA ARG A 372 16.14 -15.23 22.01
C ARG A 372 14.69 -15.35 22.49
N HIS A 373 13.90 -14.29 22.37
CA HIS A 373 12.49 -14.31 22.78
C HIS A 373 11.60 -15.15 21.84
N LEU A 374 12.10 -15.48 20.64
CA LEU A 374 11.43 -16.37 19.69
C LEU A 374 11.86 -17.82 19.83
N LEU A 375 12.74 -18.15 20.78
CA LEU A 375 13.14 -19.53 21.07
C LEU A 375 12.08 -20.21 21.94
N ALA A 376 11.77 -21.48 21.64
CA ALA A 376 10.91 -22.28 22.51
C ALA A 376 11.51 -22.37 23.91
N ALA A 377 10.68 -22.31 24.95
CA ALA A 377 11.09 -22.18 26.36
C ALA A 377 12.13 -23.22 26.84
N ASN A 378 12.24 -24.37 26.17
CA ASN A 378 13.15 -25.47 26.50
C ASN A 378 14.29 -25.68 25.48
N SER A 379 14.47 -24.77 24.51
CA SER A 379 15.51 -24.91 23.48
C SER A 379 16.85 -24.30 23.91
N THR A 380 17.78 -25.15 24.33
CA THR A 380 19.19 -24.82 24.62
C THR A 380 20.11 -24.93 23.39
N MET A 381 19.60 -25.49 22.29
CA MET A 381 20.34 -25.66 21.04
C MET A 381 20.49 -24.31 20.32
N LYS A 382 21.73 -23.82 20.19
CA LYS A 382 22.06 -22.76 19.25
C LYS A 382 21.73 -23.24 17.83
N SER A 383 20.78 -22.58 17.17
CA SER A 383 20.55 -22.79 15.73
C SER A 383 21.87 -22.65 14.98
N LYS A 384 22.23 -23.64 14.15
CA LYS A 384 23.40 -23.54 13.27
C LYS A 384 23.18 -22.55 12.13
N THR A 385 21.92 -22.20 11.84
CA THR A 385 21.54 -21.28 10.76
C THR A 385 21.13 -19.92 11.30
N LYS A 386 21.58 -18.86 10.60
CA LYS A 386 21.18 -17.45 10.82
C LYS A 386 19.70 -17.24 10.51
N GLY A 387 19.08 -16.25 11.16
CA GLY A 387 17.69 -15.88 10.89
C GLY A 387 16.62 -16.66 11.65
N ILE A 388 15.37 -16.49 11.24
CA ILE A 388 14.17 -17.12 11.85
C ILE A 388 13.48 -18.10 10.89
N PRO A 389 12.80 -19.15 11.39
CA PRO A 389 11.97 -19.99 10.55
C PRO A 389 10.75 -19.24 10.00
N SER A 390 10.43 -19.45 8.72
CA SER A 390 9.35 -18.75 8.01
C SER A 390 7.93 -19.26 8.35
N ASN A 391 7.80 -20.54 8.73
CA ASN A 391 6.50 -21.25 8.75
C ASN A 391 6.03 -21.67 10.15
N SER A 392 6.66 -21.17 11.22
CA SER A 392 6.21 -21.48 12.58
C SER A 392 5.02 -20.60 12.93
N GLN A 393 3.90 -21.20 13.36
CA GLN A 393 2.69 -20.46 13.73
C GLN A 393 2.98 -19.38 14.80
N ASP A 394 3.82 -19.69 15.78
CA ASP A 394 4.23 -18.75 16.82
C ASP A 394 4.96 -17.53 16.25
N ILE A 395 5.75 -17.71 15.18
CA ILE A 395 6.48 -16.62 14.53
C ILE A 395 5.53 -15.77 13.68
N ILE A 396 4.57 -16.40 13.02
CA ILE A 396 3.53 -15.68 12.25
C ILE A 396 2.73 -14.77 13.18
N GLN A 397 2.32 -15.28 14.35
CA GLN A 397 1.59 -14.50 15.34
C GLN A 397 2.46 -13.43 16.00
N ALA A 398 3.72 -13.74 16.35
CA ALA A 398 4.64 -12.75 16.90
C ALA A 398 4.92 -11.60 15.90
N HIS A 399 5.01 -11.92 14.61
CA HIS A 399 5.19 -10.95 13.54
C HIS A 399 4.00 -10.00 13.43
N ALA A 400 2.78 -10.56 13.41
CA ALA A 400 1.54 -9.80 13.46
C ALA A 400 1.45 -8.88 14.69
N HIS A 401 1.65 -9.44 15.90
CA HIS A 401 1.62 -8.66 17.14
C HIS A 401 2.69 -7.56 17.21
N ALA A 402 3.87 -7.78 16.60
CA ALA A 402 4.92 -6.77 16.58
C ALA A 402 4.51 -5.55 15.75
N ILE A 403 3.86 -5.77 14.59
CA ILE A 403 3.31 -4.70 13.76
C ILE A 403 2.14 -4.02 14.46
N GLU A 404 1.21 -4.80 15.03
CA GLU A 404 0.05 -4.27 15.76
C GLU A 404 0.48 -3.36 16.92
N ALA A 405 1.43 -3.81 17.74
CA ALA A 405 1.99 -3.00 18.84
C ALA A 405 2.65 -1.72 18.32
N TYR A 406 3.41 -1.80 17.22
CA TYR A 406 4.00 -0.61 16.62
C TYR A 406 2.93 0.36 16.10
N ILE A 407 1.86 -0.12 15.48
CA ILE A 407 0.75 0.73 15.02
C ILE A 407 0.06 1.39 16.20
N HIS A 408 -0.20 0.63 17.25
CA HIS A 408 -0.80 1.16 18.47
C HIS A 408 0.07 2.26 19.08
N ASP A 409 1.39 2.05 19.14
CA ASP A 409 2.31 2.90 19.89
C ASP A 409 3.01 3.98 19.07
N HIS A 410 3.02 3.94 17.73
CA HIS A 410 3.88 4.83 16.92
C HIS A 410 3.27 5.25 15.57
N VAL A 411 1.99 4.95 15.32
CA VAL A 411 1.28 5.32 14.07
C VAL A 411 -0.01 6.06 14.40
N GLY A 412 -0.29 7.11 13.61
CA GLY A 412 -1.46 7.96 13.79
C GLY A 412 -1.31 8.89 14.98
N ILE A 413 -2.42 9.46 15.45
CA ILE A 413 -2.38 10.38 16.59
C ILE A 413 -2.23 9.58 17.89
N HIS A 414 -1.28 10.00 18.72
CA HIS A 414 -1.19 9.55 20.10
C HIS A 414 -2.24 10.27 20.95
N TYR A 415 -3.22 9.53 21.46
CA TYR A 415 -4.28 10.10 22.29
C TYR A 415 -3.77 10.75 23.59
N ASP A 416 -2.67 10.24 24.15
CA ASP A 416 -2.11 10.75 25.40
C ASP A 416 -1.33 12.06 25.23
N THR A 417 -0.59 12.19 24.11
CA THR A 417 0.33 13.34 23.88
C THR A 417 -0.18 14.32 22.83
N GLY A 418 -1.14 13.90 21.99
CA GLY A 418 -1.58 14.63 20.80
C GLY A 418 -0.56 14.65 19.66
N GLU A 419 0.60 14.01 19.82
CA GLU A 419 1.65 13.97 18.81
C GLU A 419 1.32 12.95 17.72
N MET A 420 1.71 13.23 16.49
CA MET A 420 1.59 12.30 15.38
C MET A 420 2.76 11.31 15.38
N GLY A 421 2.48 10.06 15.00
CA GLY A 421 3.50 9.05 14.73
C GLY A 421 4.52 9.47 13.67
N ASN A 422 5.67 8.80 13.69
CA ASN A 422 6.83 9.09 12.83
C ASN A 422 7.05 8.01 11.75
N MET A 423 5.97 7.37 11.29
CA MET A 423 5.98 6.40 10.21
C MET A 423 5.66 7.07 8.86
N TYR A 424 6.70 7.44 8.12
CA TYR A 424 6.57 8.21 6.86
C TYR A 424 6.48 7.35 5.59
N PHE A 425 6.41 6.03 5.70
CA PHE A 425 6.43 5.13 4.55
C PHE A 425 5.02 4.66 4.16
N ASP A 426 4.35 5.45 3.32
CA ASP A 426 2.95 5.19 2.92
C ASP A 426 2.75 3.84 2.22
N ARG A 427 3.73 3.37 1.45
CA ARG A 427 3.67 2.03 0.83
C ARG A 427 3.58 0.91 1.85
N THR A 428 4.28 1.04 2.97
CA THR A 428 4.23 0.05 4.05
C THR A 428 2.94 0.19 4.86
N LEU A 429 2.45 1.41 5.07
CA LEU A 429 1.14 1.66 5.67
C LEU A 429 0.01 1.03 4.84
N GLU A 430 0.04 1.21 3.52
CA GLU A 430 -0.88 0.58 2.57
C GLU A 430 -0.79 -0.95 2.57
N ASP A 431 0.43 -1.51 2.62
CA ASP A 431 0.65 -2.95 2.67
C ASP A 431 0.11 -3.55 3.98
N TRP A 432 0.23 -2.83 5.11
CA TRP A 432 -0.37 -3.21 6.38
C TRP A 432 -1.91 -3.20 6.34
N ILE A 433 -2.55 -2.22 5.69
CA ILE A 433 -4.02 -2.19 5.56
C ILE A 433 -4.54 -3.49 4.92
N GLY A 434 -3.89 -3.93 3.84
CA GLY A 434 -4.27 -5.15 3.15
C GLY A 434 -3.82 -6.45 3.81
N PHE A 435 -2.95 -6.40 4.84
CA PHE A 435 -2.26 -7.57 5.38
C PHE A 435 -3.24 -8.59 5.97
N LYS A 436 -3.18 -9.82 5.44
CA LYS A 436 -3.94 -10.97 5.94
C LYS A 436 -2.98 -12.00 6.54
N VAL A 437 -3.16 -12.32 7.82
CA VAL A 437 -2.29 -13.25 8.57
C VAL A 437 -2.21 -14.62 7.89
N ASP A 438 -3.31 -15.07 7.27
CA ASP A 438 -3.38 -16.35 6.56
C ASP A 438 -2.73 -16.33 5.17
N ASN A 439 -2.50 -15.15 4.56
CA ASN A 439 -1.98 -15.01 3.20
C ASN A 439 -0.87 -13.97 3.08
N ARG A 440 0.25 -14.25 3.75
CA ARG A 440 1.42 -13.38 3.91
C ARG A 440 2.24 -13.14 2.64
N THR A 441 2.17 -14.03 1.65
CA THR A 441 3.08 -14.07 0.48
C THR A 441 2.89 -12.93 -0.52
N LYS A 442 1.85 -12.10 -0.35
CA LYS A 442 1.59 -10.93 -1.19
C LYS A 442 2.09 -9.61 -0.59
N PHE A 443 2.55 -9.63 0.66
CA PHE A 443 2.76 -8.45 1.50
C PHE A 443 4.24 -8.30 1.89
N ASP A 444 5.12 -8.20 0.90
CA ASP A 444 6.59 -8.21 1.08
C ASP A 444 7.06 -7.11 2.08
N LEU A 445 6.40 -5.94 2.05
CA LEU A 445 6.70 -4.82 2.95
C LEU A 445 6.27 -5.14 4.39
N SER A 446 5.12 -5.76 4.58
CA SER A 446 4.66 -6.24 5.88
C SER A 446 5.60 -7.29 6.46
N ILE A 447 6.08 -8.24 5.63
CA ILE A 447 7.03 -9.26 6.09
C ILE A 447 8.34 -8.62 6.56
N SER A 448 8.99 -7.83 5.71
CA SER A 448 10.26 -7.18 6.06
C SER A 448 10.15 -6.21 7.24
N SER A 449 9.08 -5.42 7.34
CA SER A 449 8.85 -4.49 8.46
C SER A 449 8.61 -5.23 9.78
N GLY A 450 7.77 -6.27 9.81
CA GLY A 450 7.57 -7.05 11.03
C GLY A 450 8.80 -7.88 11.44
N LEU A 451 9.60 -8.37 10.48
CA LEU A 451 10.92 -8.95 10.79
C LEU A 451 11.83 -7.93 11.47
N CYS A 452 11.81 -6.68 10.99
CA CYS A 452 12.58 -5.59 11.55
C CYS A 452 12.14 -5.26 12.99
N LEU A 453 10.83 -5.23 13.26
CA LEU A 453 10.28 -5.00 14.59
C LEU A 453 10.60 -6.15 15.55
N LEU A 454 10.48 -7.41 15.11
CA LEU A 454 10.90 -8.58 15.87
C LEU A 454 12.40 -8.53 16.22
N ALA A 455 13.24 -8.10 15.29
CA ALA A 455 14.67 -7.91 15.53
C ALA A 455 14.94 -6.82 16.58
N ALA A 456 14.08 -5.82 16.68
CA ALA A 456 14.21 -4.70 17.60
C ALA A 456 13.85 -5.06 19.05
N GLN A 457 12.98 -6.05 19.26
CA GLN A 457 12.50 -6.44 20.58
C GLN A 457 13.61 -7.04 21.46
N LYS A 458 13.84 -6.45 22.63
CA LYS A 458 14.76 -6.97 23.65
C LYS A 458 14.11 -8.11 24.44
N ALA A 459 14.74 -9.29 24.45
CA ALA A 459 14.38 -10.33 25.41
C ALA A 459 14.78 -9.85 26.83
N LYS A 460 13.82 -9.60 27.72
CA LYS A 460 14.12 -9.46 29.16
C LYS A 460 14.73 -10.78 29.61
N LYS A 461 16.04 -10.80 29.88
CA LYS A 461 16.67 -11.94 30.57
C LYS A 461 15.93 -12.10 31.90
N LYS A 462 15.24 -13.23 32.11
CA LYS A 462 14.91 -13.68 33.46
C LYS A 462 16.24 -13.77 34.21
N LYS A 463 16.48 -12.84 35.15
CA LYS A 463 17.60 -12.99 36.07
C LYS A 463 17.35 -14.30 36.80
N GLU A 464 18.29 -15.23 36.73
CA GLU A 464 18.25 -16.40 37.60
C GLU A 464 18.13 -15.89 39.03
N PRO A 465 17.22 -16.46 39.86
CA PRO A 465 17.12 -16.06 41.25
C PRO A 465 18.50 -16.26 41.88
N LEU A 466 19.04 -15.19 42.48
CA LEU A 466 20.32 -15.25 43.16
C LEU A 466 20.20 -16.29 44.29
N ASN A 467 20.90 -17.42 44.14
CA ASN A 467 20.96 -18.44 45.17
C ASN A 467 21.98 -17.98 46.24
N PHE A 468 21.49 -17.61 47.42
CA PHE A 468 22.30 -17.07 48.52
C PHE A 468 22.75 -18.15 49.53
N VAL A 469 22.46 -19.43 49.28
CA VAL A 469 22.60 -20.51 50.27
C VAL A 469 24.04 -20.71 50.78
N ASP A 470 25.07 -20.33 50.01
CA ASP A 470 26.49 -20.55 50.40
C ASP A 470 27.32 -19.27 50.63
N LYS A 471 26.72 -18.08 50.63
CA LYS A 471 27.49 -16.83 50.80
C LYS A 471 27.55 -16.40 52.27
N ARG A 472 28.71 -16.58 52.89
CA ARG A 472 29.02 -16.05 54.24
C ARG A 472 29.26 -14.55 54.18
N PHE A 473 28.26 -13.75 54.55
CA PHE A 473 28.37 -12.30 54.67
C PHE A 473 28.75 -11.89 56.10
N PHE A 474 29.99 -12.12 56.54
CA PHE A 474 30.50 -11.46 57.75
C PHE A 474 31.97 -11.07 57.60
N ARG A 475 32.24 -9.76 57.62
CA ARG A 475 33.57 -9.26 58.02
C ARG A 475 33.67 -9.42 59.53
N ARG A 476 34.51 -10.34 60.00
CA ARG A 476 34.90 -10.38 61.42
C ARG A 476 35.77 -9.16 61.71
N TYR A 477 35.24 -8.25 62.51
CA TYR A 477 36.00 -7.14 63.08
C TYR A 477 37.07 -7.73 64.02
N LYS A 478 38.35 -7.38 63.83
CA LYS A 478 39.39 -7.69 64.82
C LYS A 478 39.32 -6.61 65.89
N ILE A 479 39.03 -7.01 67.13
CA ILE A 479 39.23 -6.17 68.31
C ILE A 479 40.73 -6.26 68.64
N ASN A 480 41.40 -5.11 68.75
CA ASN A 480 42.77 -5.02 69.26
C ASN A 480 42.80 -5.24 70.77
#